data_AF-A0A2M8B8V1-F1
#
_entry.id   AF-A0A2M8B8V1-F1
#
_cell.length_a   1.000
_cell.length_b   1.000
_cell.length_c   1.000
_cell.angle_alpha   90.00
_cell.angle_beta   90.00
_cell.angle_gamma   90.00
#
_symmetry.space_group_name_H-M   'P 1'
#
loop_
_entity.id
_entity.type
_entity.pdbx_description
1 polymer ?
#
loop_
_entity_poly.entity_id
_entity_poly.type
_entity_poly.pdbx_seq_one_letter_code
_entity_poly.pdbx_strand_id
1 'polypeptide(L)'
;MDTDFFLKKLQHIVEPQMRVVLVRTAVMESAPADVFELVGAFVERALIGIAPGEDAVLAFVRCMQTLERTEATYEQFREIYLYAHSSSSEEPANESLHRLRNTVVGHLFLDPPPFRKLTTKQAQFAPKWDREVSLGQKKTFASGGNRLYLEKLVYEGDPQVIAKLCANPRLNEQDILTIVTRRPNEVAVLHEVAISAWISSYTVRHGLVLNPYNGTGMILRLMPLLHHSHLAALRFAGDVHPLVQETANALFELRGALMAPKRAAEGAVSEENCPSVVEEKPPSVEASSSDVEASSPDVEASSSDVEASSPDVEASSPDVEASPLESEDTSIPGEDETVAEPLEGEGKEGTEED
;
A
#
# COMPACT_ATOMS: atom_id res chain seq x y z
N MET A 1 25.91 -6.42 -7.05
CA MET A 1 25.24 -5.62 -8.11
C MET A 1 25.63 -4.15 -7.94
N ASP A 2 25.90 -3.39 -9.01
CA ASP A 2 26.17 -1.94 -8.90
C ASP A 2 24.84 -1.16 -8.80
N THR A 3 24.52 -0.68 -7.60
CA THR A 3 23.27 0.04 -7.29
C THR A 3 23.18 1.40 -7.96
N ASP A 4 24.32 2.08 -8.10
CA ASP A 4 24.38 3.44 -8.63
C ASP A 4 24.17 3.42 -10.14
N PHE A 5 24.81 2.45 -10.81
CA PHE A 5 24.54 2.18 -12.21
C PHE A 5 23.08 1.79 -12.45
N PHE A 6 22.49 0.97 -11.59
CA PHE A 6 21.08 0.57 -11.72
C PHE A 6 20.13 1.77 -11.63
N LEU A 7 20.30 2.62 -10.62
CA LEU A 7 19.47 3.81 -10.45
C LEU A 7 19.66 4.80 -11.58
N LYS A 8 20.89 4.96 -12.08
CA LYS A 8 21.18 5.74 -13.28
C LYS A 8 20.46 5.16 -14.50
N LYS A 9 20.40 3.84 -14.66
CA LYS A 9 19.64 3.20 -15.74
C LYS A 9 18.14 3.46 -15.58
N LEU A 10 17.60 3.33 -14.37
CA LEU A 10 16.18 3.53 -14.06
C LEU A 10 15.72 4.97 -14.35
N GLN A 11 16.55 5.97 -14.04
CA GLN A 11 16.23 7.38 -14.28
C GLN A 11 16.03 7.71 -15.78
N HIS A 12 16.71 6.97 -16.67
CA HIS A 12 16.64 7.20 -18.12
C HIS A 12 15.38 6.57 -18.75
N ILE A 13 14.67 5.71 -18.02
CA ILE A 13 13.41 5.13 -18.47
C ILE A 13 12.29 6.13 -18.17
N VAL A 14 11.62 6.62 -19.21
CA VAL A 14 10.51 7.58 -19.07
C VAL A 14 9.22 6.87 -18.66
N GLU A 15 8.96 5.67 -19.22
CA GLU A 15 7.72 4.95 -19.01
C GLU A 15 7.69 4.24 -17.64
N PRO A 16 6.72 4.55 -16.76
CA PRO A 16 6.67 3.96 -15.42
C PRO A 16 6.56 2.43 -15.44
N GLN A 17 5.85 1.86 -16.41
CA GLN A 17 5.69 0.41 -16.53
C GLN A 17 7.01 -0.29 -16.87
N MET A 18 7.85 0.33 -17.71
CA MET A 18 9.17 -0.20 -18.04
C MET A 18 10.12 -0.15 -16.83
N ARG A 19 9.96 0.82 -15.92
CA ARG A 19 10.68 0.83 -14.64
C ARG A 19 10.26 -0.33 -13.75
N VAL A 20 8.95 -0.63 -13.68
CA VAL A 20 8.44 -1.78 -12.93
C VAL A 20 9.01 -3.09 -13.47
N VAL A 21 9.05 -3.26 -14.79
CA VAL A 21 9.67 -4.45 -15.42
C VAL A 21 11.15 -4.55 -15.06
N LEU A 22 11.91 -3.47 -15.16
CA LEU A 22 13.33 -3.46 -14.79
C LEU A 22 13.56 -3.86 -13.32
N VAL A 23 12.77 -3.29 -12.39
CA VAL A 23 12.84 -3.63 -10.97
C VAL A 23 12.43 -5.08 -10.73
N ARG A 24 11.38 -5.57 -11.40
CA ARG A 24 10.94 -6.96 -11.32
C ARG A 24 12.05 -7.93 -11.73
N THR A 25 12.69 -7.69 -12.87
CA THR A 25 13.82 -8.49 -13.35
C THR A 25 14.93 -8.51 -12.30
N ALA A 26 15.31 -7.35 -11.74
CA ALA A 26 16.34 -7.28 -10.71
C ALA A 26 15.97 -8.07 -9.44
N VAL A 27 14.73 -7.93 -8.96
CA VAL A 27 14.24 -8.62 -7.74
C VAL A 27 14.20 -10.13 -7.91
N MET A 28 13.83 -10.63 -9.09
CA MET A 28 13.61 -12.05 -9.34
C MET A 28 14.85 -12.80 -9.82
N GLU A 29 15.77 -12.13 -10.53
CA GLU A 29 16.92 -12.79 -11.17
C GLU A 29 18.24 -12.57 -10.42
N SER A 30 18.28 -11.69 -9.43
CA SER A 30 19.49 -11.43 -8.63
C SER A 30 19.51 -12.24 -7.33
N ALA A 31 20.70 -12.41 -6.76
CA ALA A 31 20.86 -13.05 -5.46
C ALA A 31 20.12 -12.24 -4.36
N PRO A 32 19.57 -12.88 -3.32
CA PRO A 32 18.86 -12.20 -2.22
C PRO A 32 19.63 -11.03 -1.60
N ALA A 33 20.94 -11.19 -1.37
CA ALA A 33 21.79 -10.14 -0.82
C ALA A 33 21.93 -8.92 -1.76
N ASP A 34 22.04 -9.16 -3.07
CA ASP A 34 22.09 -8.07 -4.06
C ASP A 34 20.76 -7.30 -4.11
N VAL A 35 19.63 -8.01 -4.05
CA VAL A 35 18.29 -7.40 -4.02
C VAL A 35 18.12 -6.57 -2.74
N PHE A 36 18.60 -7.08 -1.61
CA PHE A 36 18.54 -6.39 -0.34
C PHE A 36 19.31 -5.06 -0.36
N GLU A 37 20.56 -5.07 -0.81
CA GLU A 37 21.36 -3.84 -0.94
C GLU A 37 20.77 -2.88 -1.99
N LEU A 38 20.20 -3.41 -3.08
CA LEU A 38 19.50 -2.61 -4.09
C LEU A 38 18.29 -1.87 -3.50
N VAL A 39 17.43 -2.56 -2.75
CA VAL A 39 16.25 -1.94 -2.13
C VAL A 39 16.67 -0.97 -1.02
N GLY A 40 17.72 -1.28 -0.26
CA GLY A 40 18.33 -0.34 0.69
C GLY A 40 18.73 0.96 0.02
N ALA A 41 19.44 0.87 -1.12
CA ALA A 41 19.84 2.01 -1.93
C ALA A 41 18.65 2.83 -2.48
N PHE A 42 17.51 2.20 -2.78
CA PHE A 42 16.27 2.89 -3.18
C PHE A 42 15.72 3.71 -2.03
N VAL A 43 15.58 3.09 -0.85
CA VAL A 43 15.03 3.70 0.35
C VAL A 43 15.88 4.90 0.79
N GLU A 44 17.19 4.73 0.91
CA GLU A 44 18.07 5.82 1.37
C GLU A 44 17.99 7.05 0.46
N ARG A 45 17.97 6.86 -0.86
CA ARG A 45 17.82 7.96 -1.82
C ARG A 45 16.44 8.60 -1.79
N ALA A 46 15.38 7.81 -1.64
CA ALA A 46 14.03 8.33 -1.44
C ALA A 46 13.93 9.16 -0.14
N LEU A 47 14.58 8.71 0.95
CA LEU A 47 14.60 9.44 2.21
C LEU A 47 15.30 10.80 2.11
N ILE A 48 16.29 10.93 1.22
CA ILE A 48 17.05 12.16 0.96
C ILE A 48 16.31 13.09 -0.03
N GLY A 49 15.23 12.62 -0.67
CA GLY A 49 14.47 13.37 -1.67
C GLY A 49 15.13 13.39 -3.05
N ILE A 50 15.92 12.35 -3.37
CA ILE A 50 16.53 12.18 -4.69
C ILE A 50 15.53 11.48 -5.61
N ALA A 51 15.11 12.15 -6.68
CA ALA A 51 14.06 11.67 -7.59
C ALA A 51 14.26 10.22 -8.11
N PRO A 52 15.46 9.80 -8.57
CA PRO A 52 15.72 8.40 -8.91
C PRO A 52 15.40 7.37 -7.81
N GLY A 53 15.59 7.74 -6.54
CA GLY A 53 15.25 6.89 -5.39
C GLY A 53 13.75 6.79 -5.19
N GLU A 54 13.04 7.92 -5.24
CA GLU A 54 11.57 7.93 -5.15
C GLU A 54 10.92 7.13 -6.28
N ASP A 55 11.42 7.31 -7.50
CA ASP A 55 10.99 6.58 -8.69
C ASP A 55 11.24 5.07 -8.57
N ALA A 56 12.38 4.68 -8.01
CA ALA A 56 12.71 3.28 -7.76
C ALA A 56 11.81 2.65 -6.68
N VAL A 57 11.53 3.36 -5.59
CA VAL A 57 10.59 2.88 -4.57
C VAL A 57 9.17 2.76 -5.13
N LEU A 58 8.70 3.73 -5.92
CA LEU A 58 7.40 3.64 -6.60
C LEU A 58 7.32 2.45 -7.57
N ALA A 59 8.38 2.21 -8.35
CA ALA A 59 8.48 1.04 -9.22
C ALA A 59 8.50 -0.27 -8.42
N PHE A 60 9.20 -0.30 -7.29
CA PHE A 60 9.21 -1.44 -6.36
C PHE A 60 7.83 -1.71 -5.76
N VAL A 61 7.12 -0.69 -5.28
CA VAL A 61 5.74 -0.83 -4.76
C VAL A 61 4.83 -1.50 -5.79
N ARG A 62 4.84 -1.00 -7.04
CA ARG A 62 4.04 -1.57 -8.15
C ARG A 62 4.50 -2.97 -8.55
N CYS A 63 5.81 -3.23 -8.51
CA CYS A 63 6.36 -4.57 -8.73
C CYS A 63 5.78 -5.55 -7.71
N MET A 64 5.86 -5.24 -6.41
CA MET A 64 5.37 -6.12 -5.34
C MET A 64 3.86 -6.39 -5.44
N GLN A 65 3.07 -5.43 -5.95
CA GLN A 65 1.62 -5.60 -6.17
C GLN A 65 1.27 -6.52 -7.35
N THR A 66 2.13 -6.57 -8.36
CA THR A 66 1.86 -7.27 -9.63
C THR A 66 2.57 -8.61 -9.74
N LEU A 67 3.43 -8.93 -8.77
CA LEU A 67 4.10 -10.21 -8.68
C LEU A 67 3.11 -11.33 -8.37
N GLU A 68 3.23 -12.41 -9.12
CA GLU A 68 2.48 -13.64 -8.86
C GLU A 68 3.02 -14.31 -7.60
N ARG A 69 2.09 -14.79 -6.76
CA ARG A 69 2.42 -15.54 -5.55
C ARG A 69 2.70 -16.98 -5.93
N THR A 70 3.98 -17.27 -6.17
CA THR A 70 4.52 -18.59 -6.46
C THR A 70 5.43 -19.03 -5.32
N GLU A 71 5.80 -20.31 -5.29
CA GLU A 71 6.79 -20.80 -4.33
C GLU A 71 8.14 -20.11 -4.49
N ALA A 72 8.55 -19.83 -5.73
CA ALA A 72 9.81 -19.13 -6.02
C ALA A 72 9.83 -17.68 -5.51
N THR A 73 8.73 -16.92 -5.63
CA THR A 73 8.65 -15.56 -5.06
C THR A 73 8.69 -15.59 -3.54
N TYR A 74 8.01 -16.55 -2.90
CA TYR A 74 8.06 -16.72 -1.46
C TYR A 74 9.48 -17.03 -0.97
N GLU A 75 10.18 -17.97 -1.60
CA GLU A 75 11.53 -18.37 -1.16
C GLU A 75 12.53 -17.21 -1.32
N GLN A 76 12.46 -16.48 -2.43
CA GLN A 76 13.29 -15.29 -2.65
C GLN A 76 13.08 -14.26 -1.53
N PHE A 77 11.82 -13.95 -1.17
CA PHE A 77 11.53 -12.96 -0.13
C PHE A 77 11.90 -13.45 1.27
N ARG A 78 11.72 -14.74 1.55
CA ARG A 78 12.14 -15.38 2.79
C ARG A 78 13.64 -15.24 2.98
N GLU A 79 14.44 -15.56 1.97
CA GLU A 79 15.90 -15.45 2.04
C GLU A 79 16.36 -13.99 2.21
N ILE A 80 15.72 -13.04 1.52
CA ILE A 80 15.98 -11.60 1.73
C ILE A 80 15.68 -11.19 3.19
N TYR A 81 14.55 -11.65 3.74
CA TYR A 81 14.18 -11.36 5.12
C TYR A 81 15.18 -11.97 6.12
N LEU A 82 15.63 -13.21 5.90
CA LEU A 82 16.64 -13.85 6.74
C LEU A 82 17.97 -13.11 6.67
N TYR A 83 18.40 -12.69 5.47
CA TYR A 83 19.60 -11.89 5.27
C TYR A 83 19.58 -10.57 6.06
N ALA A 84 18.42 -9.91 6.10
CA ALA A 84 18.21 -8.69 6.88
C ALA A 84 18.47 -8.88 8.38
N HIS A 85 18.17 -10.07 8.91
CA HIS A 85 18.28 -10.41 10.33
C HIS A 85 19.61 -11.10 10.69
N SER A 86 20.23 -11.82 9.76
CA SER A 86 21.52 -12.50 9.96
C SER A 86 22.69 -11.53 9.98
N SER A 87 22.57 -10.40 9.28
CA SER A 87 23.60 -9.35 9.23
C SER A 87 23.70 -8.51 10.53
N SER A 88 23.15 -9.00 11.65
CA SER A 88 23.09 -8.30 12.95
C SER A 88 24.17 -8.73 13.95
N SER A 89 25.13 -9.57 13.55
CA SER A 89 26.19 -10.06 14.42
C SER A 89 27.54 -9.52 13.94
N GLU A 90 28.19 -8.71 14.80
CA GLU A 90 29.56 -8.12 14.74
C GLU A 90 29.63 -6.58 14.44
N GLU A 91 29.77 -5.77 15.53
CA GLU A 91 30.30 -4.39 15.80
C GLU A 91 30.53 -3.34 14.66
N PRO A 92 30.70 -1.98 14.87
CA PRO A 92 30.43 -1.05 15.99
C PRO A 92 29.55 0.20 15.61
N ALA A 93 29.19 1.06 16.59
CA ALA A 93 28.67 2.47 16.61
C ALA A 93 27.83 3.08 15.43
N ASN A 94 28.18 2.88 14.15
CA ASN A 94 27.29 3.09 13.00
C ASN A 94 26.18 2.02 12.91
N GLU A 95 26.27 1.03 13.80
CA GLU A 95 25.35 -0.09 14.08
C GLU A 95 23.87 0.31 14.15
N SER A 96 23.56 1.48 14.71
CA SER A 96 22.17 1.95 14.78
C SER A 96 21.59 2.20 13.38
N LEU A 97 22.32 2.86 12.47
CA LEU A 97 21.78 3.20 11.16
C LEU A 97 21.67 1.99 10.24
N HIS A 98 22.68 1.11 10.24
CA HIS A 98 22.63 -0.14 9.49
C HIS A 98 21.50 -1.04 9.98
N ARG A 99 21.30 -1.15 11.30
CA ARG A 99 20.18 -1.90 11.86
C ARG A 99 18.84 -1.32 11.45
N LEU A 100 18.66 0.00 11.56
CA LEU A 100 17.43 0.68 11.14
C LEU A 100 17.16 0.47 9.63
N ARG A 101 18.19 0.62 8.79
CA ARG A 101 18.12 0.33 7.35
C ARG A 101 17.68 -1.11 7.12
N ASN A 102 18.30 -2.08 7.78
CA ASN A 102 17.99 -3.49 7.60
C ASN A 102 16.58 -3.85 8.05
N THR A 103 16.12 -3.30 9.19
CA THR A 103 14.73 -3.44 9.66
C THR A 103 13.75 -2.92 8.63
N VAL A 104 13.99 -1.71 8.10
CA VAL A 104 13.13 -1.13 7.06
C VAL A 104 13.10 -2.01 5.83
N VAL A 105 14.25 -2.36 5.24
CA VAL A 105 14.30 -3.17 4.02
C VAL A 105 13.64 -4.53 4.25
N GLY A 106 13.88 -5.21 5.37
CA GLY A 106 13.21 -6.46 5.70
C GLY A 106 11.68 -6.31 5.76
N HIS A 107 11.18 -5.24 6.37
CA HIS A 107 9.74 -4.97 6.45
C HIS A 107 9.10 -4.69 5.08
N LEU A 108 9.85 -4.15 4.12
CA LEU A 108 9.36 -3.90 2.75
C LEU A 108 9.01 -5.19 1.99
N PHE A 109 9.56 -6.33 2.39
CA PHE A 109 9.25 -7.64 1.79
C PHE A 109 8.13 -8.40 2.51
N LEU A 110 7.63 -7.88 3.64
CA LEU A 110 6.53 -8.49 4.36
C LEU A 110 5.17 -8.14 3.73
N ASP A 111 4.22 -9.09 3.76
CA ASP A 111 2.83 -8.90 3.33
C ASP A 111 1.79 -9.18 4.45
N PRO A 112 1.90 -8.52 5.61
CA PRO A 112 0.89 -8.65 6.66
C PRO A 112 -0.48 -8.13 6.17
N PRO A 113 -1.58 -8.79 6.59
CA PRO A 113 -2.92 -8.37 6.24
C PRO A 113 -3.25 -6.99 6.84
N PRO A 114 -4.37 -6.36 6.42
CA PRO A 114 -4.83 -5.12 7.04
C PRO A 114 -4.99 -5.24 8.56
N PHE A 115 -4.70 -4.14 9.27
CA PHE A 115 -4.88 -4.08 10.72
C PHE A 115 -6.35 -4.18 11.11
N ARG A 116 -7.23 -3.49 10.38
CA ARG A 116 -8.67 -3.63 10.52
C ARG A 116 -9.24 -4.49 9.42
N LYS A 117 -10.01 -5.50 9.79
CA LYS A 117 -10.77 -6.35 8.87
C LYS A 117 -12.18 -5.82 8.71
N LEU A 118 -12.72 -5.95 7.51
CA LEU A 118 -14.12 -5.65 7.24
C LEU A 118 -15.02 -6.68 7.89
N THR A 119 -16.07 -6.21 8.57
CA THR A 119 -17.20 -7.06 8.95
C THR A 119 -18.22 -7.05 7.81
N THR A 120 -18.92 -8.16 7.55
CA THR A 120 -19.87 -8.30 6.42
C THR A 120 -20.92 -7.18 6.33
N LYS A 121 -21.34 -6.61 7.48
CA LYS A 121 -22.30 -5.48 7.52
C LYS A 121 -21.68 -4.14 7.09
N GLN A 122 -20.36 -3.98 7.26
CA GLN A 122 -19.61 -2.75 6.98
C GLN A 122 -19.25 -2.58 5.50
N ALA A 123 -19.18 -3.68 4.74
CA ALA A 123 -18.82 -3.66 3.32
C ALA A 123 -19.93 -3.11 2.40
N GLN A 124 -21.13 -2.86 2.94
CA GLN A 124 -22.34 -2.61 2.14
C GLN A 124 -22.58 -1.14 1.76
N PHE A 125 -21.60 -0.25 1.95
CA PHE A 125 -21.75 1.15 1.50
C PHE A 125 -21.60 1.22 -0.02
N ALA A 126 -22.72 0.98 -0.71
CA ALA A 126 -22.88 1.21 -2.14
C ALA A 126 -23.68 2.50 -2.37
N PRO A 127 -23.39 3.27 -3.44
CA PRO A 127 -24.19 4.43 -3.78
C PRO A 127 -25.64 4.02 -4.05
N LYS A 128 -26.58 4.81 -3.52
CA LYS A 128 -28.01 4.63 -3.82
C LYS A 128 -28.29 5.14 -5.24
N TRP A 129 -28.87 4.26 -6.04
CA TRP A 129 -29.33 4.58 -7.40
C TRP A 129 -30.86 4.65 -7.40
N ASP A 130 -31.43 5.53 -8.23
CA ASP A 130 -32.88 5.69 -8.37
C ASP A 130 -33.54 4.48 -9.06
N ARG A 131 -32.72 3.63 -9.69
CA ARG A 131 -33.09 2.38 -10.35
C ARG A 131 -32.03 1.32 -10.10
N GLU A 132 -32.36 0.06 -10.38
CA GLU A 132 -31.35 -0.99 -10.40
C GLU A 132 -30.31 -0.73 -11.50
N VAL A 133 -29.04 -0.74 -11.12
CA VAL A 133 -27.91 -0.54 -12.02
C VAL A 133 -26.98 -1.73 -11.93
N SER A 134 -26.80 -2.42 -13.05
CA SER A 134 -25.93 -3.59 -13.12
C SER A 134 -24.45 -3.21 -13.01
N LEU A 135 -23.60 -4.16 -12.62
CA LEU A 135 -22.15 -3.94 -12.55
C LEU A 135 -21.57 -3.46 -13.90
N GLY A 136 -22.06 -4.03 -15.02
CA GLY A 136 -21.67 -3.60 -16.36
C GLY A 136 -21.99 -2.13 -16.63
N GLN A 137 -23.19 -1.68 -16.24
CA GLN A 137 -23.58 -0.27 -16.35
C GLN A 137 -22.71 0.63 -15.48
N LYS A 138 -22.39 0.22 -14.24
CA LYS A 138 -21.48 0.97 -13.35
C LYS A 138 -20.10 1.15 -13.99
N LYS A 139 -19.52 0.11 -14.60
CA LYS A 139 -18.24 0.17 -15.33
C LYS A 139 -18.30 1.12 -16.53
N THR A 140 -19.42 1.12 -17.26
CA THR A 140 -19.67 2.05 -18.37
C THR A 140 -19.76 3.50 -17.86
N PHE A 141 -20.48 3.74 -16.77
CA PHE A 141 -20.58 5.07 -16.17
C PHE A 141 -19.24 5.55 -15.61
N ALA A 142 -18.45 4.67 -14.99
CA ALA A 142 -17.11 4.97 -14.50
C ALA A 142 -16.15 5.38 -15.62
N SER A 143 -16.32 4.83 -16.82
CA SER A 143 -15.54 5.20 -18.02
C SER A 143 -16.14 6.42 -18.75
N GLY A 144 -17.33 6.87 -18.34
CA GLY A 144 -18.11 7.91 -19.02
C GLY A 144 -17.70 9.33 -18.67
N GLY A 145 -18.51 10.28 -19.14
CA GLY A 145 -18.26 11.72 -18.95
C GLY A 145 -19.16 12.42 -17.91
N ASN A 146 -20.16 11.73 -17.36
CA ASN A 146 -21.17 12.36 -16.51
C ASN A 146 -20.66 12.54 -15.07
N ARG A 147 -20.39 13.78 -14.67
CA ARG A 147 -19.87 14.14 -13.35
C ARG A 147 -20.74 13.62 -12.20
N LEU A 148 -22.07 13.67 -12.32
CA LEU A 148 -23.00 13.20 -11.28
C LEU A 148 -22.86 11.69 -11.03
N TYR A 149 -22.55 10.91 -12.07
CA TYR A 149 -22.28 9.48 -11.89
C TYR A 149 -20.91 9.26 -11.27
N LEU A 150 -19.88 10.01 -11.66
CA LEU A 150 -18.55 9.89 -11.05
C LEU A 150 -18.58 10.19 -9.55
N GLU A 151 -19.28 11.24 -9.13
CA GLU A 151 -19.45 11.61 -7.71
C GLU A 151 -20.15 10.51 -6.90
N LYS A 152 -21.09 9.78 -7.50
CA LYS A 152 -21.71 8.62 -6.86
C LYS A 152 -20.76 7.41 -6.83
N LEU A 153 -20.05 7.16 -7.92
CA LEU A 153 -19.21 5.97 -8.10
C LEU A 153 -17.93 6.00 -7.26
N VAL A 154 -17.49 7.17 -6.80
CA VAL A 154 -16.43 7.31 -5.78
C VAL A 154 -16.74 6.53 -4.49
N TYR A 155 -18.02 6.28 -4.20
CA TYR A 155 -18.46 5.47 -3.06
C TYR A 155 -18.69 3.99 -3.43
N GLU A 156 -18.30 3.54 -4.62
CA GLU A 156 -18.48 2.14 -5.01
C GLU A 156 -17.52 1.21 -4.24
N GLY A 157 -17.99 0.02 -3.89
CA GLY A 157 -17.18 -1.00 -3.22
C GLY A 157 -16.51 -2.00 -4.17
N ASP A 158 -16.92 -2.03 -5.45
CA ASP A 158 -16.42 -2.99 -6.42
C ASP A 158 -15.08 -2.56 -7.06
N PRO A 159 -14.01 -3.38 -6.93
CA PRO A 159 -12.68 -3.05 -7.47
C PRO A 159 -12.67 -2.81 -8.98
N GLN A 160 -13.49 -3.52 -9.76
CA GLN A 160 -13.48 -3.36 -11.23
C GLN A 160 -14.05 -2.01 -11.66
N VAL A 161 -14.99 -1.46 -10.89
CA VAL A 161 -15.50 -0.10 -11.11
C VAL A 161 -14.43 0.93 -10.74
N ILE A 162 -13.77 0.76 -9.59
CA ILE A 162 -12.69 1.65 -9.14
C ILE A 162 -11.52 1.67 -10.13
N ALA A 163 -11.12 0.51 -10.66
CA ALA A 163 -10.09 0.42 -11.70
C ALA A 163 -10.44 1.29 -12.93
N LYS A 164 -11.71 1.26 -13.36
CA LYS A 164 -12.19 2.11 -14.46
C LYS A 164 -12.25 3.59 -14.08
N LEU A 165 -12.63 3.93 -12.86
CA LEU A 165 -12.60 5.31 -12.36
C LEU A 165 -11.17 5.85 -12.33
N CYS A 166 -10.21 5.10 -11.79
CA CYS A 166 -8.81 5.53 -11.72
C CYS A 166 -8.20 5.80 -13.10
N ALA A 167 -8.67 5.12 -14.16
CA ALA A 167 -8.26 5.35 -15.54
C ALA A 167 -9.00 6.51 -16.23
N ASN A 168 -10.07 7.05 -15.63
CA ASN A 168 -10.87 8.11 -16.24
C ASN A 168 -10.17 9.47 -16.08
N PRO A 169 -9.85 10.18 -17.18
CA PRO A 169 -9.14 11.46 -17.13
C PRO A 169 -9.97 12.62 -16.54
N ARG A 170 -11.26 12.41 -16.29
CA ARG A 170 -12.15 13.41 -15.67
C ARG A 170 -12.21 13.32 -14.15
N LEU A 171 -11.62 12.29 -13.55
CA LEU A 171 -11.46 12.26 -12.10
C LEU A 171 -10.41 13.27 -11.67
N ASN A 172 -10.66 13.89 -10.51
CA ASN A 172 -9.70 14.74 -9.86
C ASN A 172 -9.09 14.05 -8.64
N GLU A 173 -8.05 14.67 -8.07
CA GLU A 173 -7.37 14.14 -6.89
C GLU A 173 -8.29 14.05 -5.65
N GLN A 174 -9.24 14.97 -5.49
CA GLN A 174 -10.19 14.97 -4.36
C GLN A 174 -11.14 13.77 -4.42
N ASP A 175 -11.57 13.36 -5.61
CA ASP A 175 -12.38 12.16 -5.83
C ASP A 175 -11.61 10.91 -5.36
N ILE A 176 -10.34 10.79 -5.75
CA ILE A 176 -9.47 9.69 -5.32
C ILE A 176 -9.21 9.74 -3.83
N LEU A 177 -9.01 10.94 -3.27
CA LEU A 177 -8.82 11.12 -1.83
C LEU A 177 -10.05 10.62 -1.06
N THR A 178 -11.25 10.87 -1.58
CA THR A 178 -12.51 10.36 -1.02
C THR A 178 -12.54 8.83 -1.02
N ILE A 179 -12.07 8.17 -2.09
CA ILE A 179 -11.94 6.71 -2.14
C ILE A 179 -10.97 6.21 -1.06
N VAL A 180 -9.74 6.74 -1.01
CA VAL A 180 -8.68 6.20 -0.15
C VAL A 180 -8.86 6.53 1.33
N THR A 181 -9.54 7.62 1.67
CA THR A 181 -9.79 8.00 3.07
C THR A 181 -11.05 7.37 3.65
N ARG A 182 -11.91 6.77 2.82
CA ARG A 182 -13.14 6.11 3.26
C ARG A 182 -12.82 4.97 4.23
N ARG A 183 -13.62 4.87 5.29
CA ARG A 183 -13.57 3.80 6.30
C ARG A 183 -15.02 3.46 6.69
N PRO A 184 -15.44 2.19 6.70
CA PRO A 184 -14.72 0.99 6.25
C PRO A 184 -14.44 0.98 4.73
N ASN A 185 -13.38 0.29 4.29
CA ASN A 185 -13.08 0.12 2.87
C ASN A 185 -12.45 -1.25 2.56
N GLU A 186 -12.60 -1.73 1.32
CA GLU A 186 -12.04 -3.01 0.89
C GLU A 186 -10.57 -2.88 0.49
N VAL A 187 -9.78 -3.90 0.84
CA VAL A 187 -8.36 -3.96 0.47
C VAL A 187 -8.19 -3.93 -1.04
N ALA A 188 -9.06 -4.65 -1.76
CA ALA A 188 -9.01 -4.72 -3.21
C ALA A 188 -9.27 -3.34 -3.86
N VAL A 189 -10.19 -2.54 -3.32
CA VAL A 189 -10.43 -1.17 -3.78
C VAL A 189 -9.19 -0.28 -3.59
N LEU A 190 -8.56 -0.35 -2.41
CA LEU A 190 -7.35 0.42 -2.12
C LEU A 190 -6.16 -0.02 -2.99
N HIS A 191 -6.09 -1.32 -3.31
CA HIS A 191 -5.11 -1.90 -4.20
C HIS A 191 -5.22 -1.37 -5.64
N GLU A 192 -6.43 -1.24 -6.18
CA GLU A 192 -6.65 -0.67 -7.51
C GLU A 192 -6.16 0.78 -7.61
N VAL A 193 -6.41 1.58 -6.57
CA VAL A 193 -5.87 2.96 -6.51
C VAL A 193 -4.34 2.93 -6.47
N ALA A 194 -3.75 2.00 -5.73
CA ALA A 194 -2.30 1.91 -5.57
C ALA A 194 -1.54 1.45 -6.82
N ILE A 195 -2.16 0.63 -7.67
CA ILE A 195 -1.60 0.24 -8.99
C ILE A 195 -1.68 1.40 -9.99
N SER A 196 -2.71 2.24 -9.88
CA SER A 196 -2.98 3.30 -10.84
C SER A 196 -1.91 4.39 -10.90
N ALA A 197 -2.04 5.32 -11.85
CA ALA A 197 -1.18 6.50 -11.94
C ALA A 197 -1.28 7.42 -10.70
N TRP A 198 -2.39 7.35 -9.95
CA TRP A 198 -2.64 8.20 -8.78
C TRP A 198 -1.68 7.96 -7.61
N ILE A 199 -1.00 6.81 -7.56
CA ILE A 199 0.03 6.57 -6.54
C ILE A 199 1.22 7.55 -6.64
N SER A 200 1.39 8.22 -7.78
CA SER A 200 2.38 9.30 -7.92
C SER A 200 1.99 10.58 -7.17
N SER A 201 0.72 10.76 -6.80
CA SER A 201 0.31 11.85 -5.90
C SER A 201 0.71 11.56 -4.46
N TYR A 202 1.38 12.52 -3.83
CA TYR A 202 1.71 12.47 -2.40
C TYR A 202 0.46 12.35 -1.52
N THR A 203 -0.57 13.13 -1.80
CA THR A 203 -1.80 13.20 -1.00
C THR A 203 -2.54 11.86 -1.03
N VAL A 204 -2.57 11.21 -2.20
CA VAL A 204 -3.13 9.86 -2.37
C VAL A 204 -2.31 8.82 -1.61
N ARG A 205 -0.97 8.83 -1.73
CA ARG A 205 -0.09 7.93 -0.95
C ARG A 205 -0.31 8.08 0.55
N HIS A 206 -0.36 9.31 1.02
CA HIS A 206 -0.57 9.60 2.43
C HIS A 206 -1.95 9.09 2.91
N GLY A 207 -3.00 9.30 2.12
CA GLY A 207 -4.34 8.77 2.40
C GLY A 207 -4.35 7.23 2.48
N LEU A 208 -3.66 6.55 1.56
CA LEU A 208 -3.51 5.09 1.57
C LEU A 208 -2.77 4.57 2.81
N VAL A 209 -1.73 5.27 3.25
CA VAL A 209 -0.97 4.87 4.46
C VAL A 209 -1.81 5.02 5.72
N LEU A 210 -2.61 6.08 5.82
CA LEU A 210 -3.45 6.31 6.99
C LEU A 210 -4.68 5.41 7.05
N ASN A 211 -5.06 4.72 5.97
CA ASN A 211 -6.24 3.88 5.99
C ASN A 211 -5.96 2.52 6.68
N PRO A 212 -6.57 2.22 7.84
CA PRO A 212 -6.29 0.99 8.59
C PRO A 212 -6.83 -0.29 7.93
N TYR A 213 -7.65 -0.15 6.89
CA TYR A 213 -8.13 -1.25 6.05
C TYR A 213 -7.22 -1.52 4.85
N ASN A 214 -6.21 -0.70 4.61
CA ASN A 214 -5.19 -1.01 3.61
C ASN A 214 -4.33 -2.19 4.08
N GLY A 215 -3.79 -2.96 3.14
CA GLY A 215 -2.86 -4.05 3.46
C GLY A 215 -1.64 -3.50 4.18
N THR A 216 -1.28 -4.07 5.34
CA THR A 216 -0.15 -3.55 6.13
C THR A 216 1.15 -3.59 5.31
N GLY A 217 1.39 -4.66 4.52
CA GLY A 217 2.53 -4.71 3.58
C GLY A 217 2.54 -3.57 2.55
N MET A 218 1.37 -3.12 2.10
CA MET A 218 1.26 -1.95 1.20
C MET A 218 1.73 -0.68 1.90
N ILE A 219 1.26 -0.47 3.12
CA ILE A 219 1.60 0.69 3.93
C ILE A 219 3.12 0.74 4.13
N LEU A 220 3.73 -0.38 4.53
CA LEU A 220 5.17 -0.48 4.77
C LEU A 220 6.01 0.01 3.58
N ARG A 221 5.62 -0.35 2.35
CA ARG A 221 6.33 0.02 1.12
C ARG A 221 6.12 1.48 0.69
N LEU A 222 5.03 2.11 1.11
CA LEU A 222 4.74 3.52 0.80
C LEU A 222 5.41 4.50 1.75
N MET A 223 5.73 4.09 2.98
CA MET A 223 6.28 4.99 4.00
C MET A 223 7.63 5.65 3.64
N PRO A 224 8.58 5.01 2.93
CA PRO A 224 9.80 5.68 2.50
C PRO A 224 9.55 6.95 1.68
N LEU A 225 8.38 7.05 1.03
CA LEU A 225 7.94 8.17 0.18
C LEU A 225 7.16 9.26 0.93
N LEU A 226 6.96 9.13 2.25
CA LEU A 226 6.24 10.11 3.05
C LEU A 226 7.15 11.25 3.52
N HIS A 227 6.59 12.44 3.77
CA HIS A 227 7.36 13.54 4.36
C HIS A 227 7.74 13.26 5.81
N HIS A 228 8.78 13.94 6.30
CA HIS A 228 9.33 13.71 7.64
C HIS A 228 8.31 13.98 8.76
N SER A 229 7.47 15.01 8.60
CA SER A 229 6.38 15.32 9.54
C SER A 229 5.32 14.22 9.63
N HIS A 230 4.99 13.58 8.52
CA HIS A 230 3.97 12.52 8.49
C HIS A 230 4.52 11.20 9.04
N LEU A 231 5.80 10.90 8.81
CA LEU A 231 6.49 9.82 9.51
C LEU A 231 6.49 10.05 11.02
N ALA A 232 6.77 11.28 11.48
CA ALA A 232 6.74 11.63 12.90
C ALA A 232 5.37 11.36 13.53
N ALA A 233 4.28 11.71 12.84
CA ALA A 233 2.92 11.47 13.31
C ALA A 233 2.59 9.96 13.39
N LEU A 234 3.02 9.16 12.41
CA LEU A 234 2.76 7.71 12.38
C LEU A 234 3.38 6.94 13.53
N ARG A 235 4.50 7.41 14.09
CA ARG A 235 5.18 6.79 15.25
C ARG A 235 4.27 6.67 16.47
N PHE A 236 3.31 7.57 16.59
CA PHE A 236 2.41 7.69 17.76
C PHE A 236 0.94 7.46 17.41
N ALA A 237 0.63 7.07 16.17
CA ALA A 237 -0.75 6.85 15.73
C ALA A 237 -1.31 5.56 16.34
N GLY A 238 -2.39 5.65 17.13
CA GLY A 238 -2.98 4.49 17.81
C GLY A 238 -3.85 3.59 16.91
N ASP A 239 -4.20 4.03 15.71
CA ASP A 239 -5.09 3.31 14.78
C ASP A 239 -4.35 2.55 13.66
N VAL A 240 -3.02 2.50 13.70
CA VAL A 240 -2.19 1.79 12.72
C VAL A 240 -1.55 0.52 13.30
N HIS A 241 -1.09 -0.36 12.42
CA HIS A 241 -0.45 -1.63 12.80
C HIS A 241 0.89 -1.39 13.56
N PRO A 242 1.26 -2.20 14.58
CA PRO A 242 2.53 -2.06 15.29
C PRO A 242 3.77 -2.05 14.39
N LEU A 243 3.85 -2.95 13.40
CA LEU A 243 4.92 -2.94 12.37
C LEU A 243 5.02 -1.60 11.63
N VAL A 244 3.90 -0.91 11.39
CA VAL A 244 3.91 0.42 10.74
C VAL A 244 4.55 1.45 11.66
N GLN A 245 4.22 1.43 12.96
CA GLN A 245 4.84 2.32 13.96
C GLN A 245 6.35 2.05 14.09
N GLU A 246 6.76 0.79 14.19
CA GLU A 246 8.16 0.38 14.27
C GLU A 246 8.96 0.85 13.05
N THR A 247 8.42 0.62 11.85
CA THR A 247 9.07 1.05 10.62
C THR A 247 9.05 2.57 10.47
N ALA A 248 8.00 3.26 10.92
CA ALA A 248 7.95 4.73 10.94
C ALA A 248 9.01 5.32 11.88
N ASN A 249 9.22 4.72 13.05
CA ASN A 249 10.34 5.06 13.94
C ASN A 249 11.67 4.88 13.21
N ALA A 250 11.89 3.72 12.58
CA ALA A 250 13.14 3.44 11.89
C ALA A 250 13.42 4.40 10.72
N LEU A 251 12.42 4.67 9.88
CA LEU A 251 12.52 5.63 8.77
C LEU A 251 12.75 7.06 9.27
N PHE A 252 12.13 7.46 10.38
CA PHE A 252 12.29 8.80 10.96
C PHE A 252 13.73 9.03 11.41
N GLU A 253 14.28 8.11 12.20
CA GLU A 253 15.65 8.18 12.71
C GLU A 253 16.68 8.06 11.55
N LEU A 254 16.47 7.13 10.63
CA LEU A 254 17.34 6.95 9.45
C LEU A 254 17.38 8.21 8.58
N ARG A 255 16.22 8.82 8.29
CA ARG A 255 16.17 10.08 7.54
C ARG A 255 16.85 11.22 8.31
N GLY A 256 16.64 11.30 9.62
CA GLY A 256 17.27 12.31 10.48
C GLY A 256 18.79 12.28 10.36
N ALA A 257 19.39 11.10 10.42
CA ALA A 257 20.83 10.91 10.29
C ALA A 257 21.35 11.19 8.87
N LEU A 258 20.66 10.71 7.83
CA LEU A 258 21.06 10.94 6.44
C LEU A 258 21.00 12.44 6.05
N MET A 259 20.07 13.20 6.65
CA MET A 259 19.89 14.64 6.40
C MET A 259 20.76 15.55 7.28
N ALA A 260 21.27 15.06 8.41
CA ALA A 260 22.09 15.85 9.34
C ALA A 260 23.27 16.59 8.68
N PRO A 261 24.11 15.96 7.81
CA PRO A 261 25.22 16.67 7.18
C PRO A 261 24.75 17.78 6.21
N LYS A 262 23.64 17.54 5.49
CA LYS A 262 23.06 18.53 4.58
C LYS A 262 22.55 19.76 5.33
N ARG A 263 21.88 19.56 6.47
CA ARG A 263 21.41 20.65 7.34
C ARG A 263 22.56 21.44 7.97
N ALA A 264 23.62 20.76 8.39
CA ALA A 264 24.81 21.41 8.92
C ALA A 264 25.51 22.28 7.86
N ALA A 265 25.60 21.79 6.62
CA ALA A 265 26.15 22.56 5.50
C ALA A 265 25.25 23.77 5.12
N GLU A 266 23.94 23.60 5.07
CA GLU A 266 22.99 24.70 4.78
C GLU A 266 22.97 25.76 5.89
N GLY A 267 23.11 25.37 7.16
CA GLY A 267 23.23 26.29 8.29
C GLY A 267 24.53 27.09 8.31
N ALA A 268 25.65 26.48 7.88
CA ALA A 268 26.94 27.16 7.78
C ALA A 268 26.96 28.23 6.66
N VAL A 269 26.26 28.00 5.54
CA VAL A 269 26.16 28.96 4.43
C VAL A 269 25.32 30.21 4.82
N SER A 270 24.42 30.11 5.80
CA SER A 270 23.68 31.26 6.33
C SER A 270 24.47 32.14 7.32
N GLU A 271 25.58 31.66 7.90
CA GLU A 271 26.42 32.48 8.78
C GLU A 271 27.47 33.31 8.02
N GLU A 272 27.87 32.92 6.80
CA GLU A 272 28.87 33.64 5.99
C GLU A 272 28.30 34.80 5.15
N ASN A 273 26.98 35.02 5.16
CA ASN A 273 26.34 36.11 4.40
C ASN A 273 25.40 36.96 5.25
N CYS A 274 25.84 37.36 6.44
CA CYS A 274 25.24 38.48 7.18
C CYS A 274 25.90 39.80 6.76
N PRO A 275 25.20 40.73 6.07
CA PRO A 275 25.66 42.12 6.07
C PRO A 275 25.47 42.64 7.49
N SER A 276 26.52 43.27 8.03
CA SER A 276 26.52 43.91 9.35
C SER A 276 25.39 44.93 9.46
N VAL A 277 24.29 44.56 10.12
CA VAL A 277 23.25 45.49 10.56
C VAL A 277 23.43 45.69 12.05
N VAL A 278 23.59 46.97 12.38
CA VAL A 278 23.83 47.56 13.70
C VAL A 278 22.81 47.05 14.72
N GLU A 279 23.32 46.64 15.89
CA GLU A 279 22.53 46.37 17.09
C GLU A 279 21.62 47.57 17.41
N GLU A 280 20.30 47.37 17.35
CA GLU A 280 19.39 48.06 18.26
C GLU A 280 18.69 47.04 19.15
N LYS A 281 18.97 47.20 20.44
CA LYS A 281 18.59 46.36 21.58
C LYS A 281 17.07 46.43 21.81
N PRO A 282 16.32 45.31 21.89
CA PRO A 282 14.93 45.37 22.31
C PRO A 282 14.83 45.57 23.83
N PRO A 283 13.79 46.27 24.32
CA PRO A 283 13.65 46.57 25.75
C PRO A 283 13.27 45.32 26.54
N SER A 284 13.94 45.14 27.68
CA SER A 284 13.63 44.13 28.69
C SER A 284 12.18 44.26 29.17
N VAL A 285 11.38 43.22 28.94
CA VAL A 285 10.10 43.02 29.61
C VAL A 285 10.31 41.95 30.66
N GLU A 286 10.38 42.38 31.91
CA GLU A 286 10.39 41.56 33.12
C GLU A 286 9.14 40.66 33.13
N ALA A 287 9.34 39.35 33.05
CA ALA A 287 8.28 38.37 33.27
C ALA A 287 7.94 38.34 34.76
N SER A 288 6.87 39.01 35.14
CA SER A 288 6.22 38.81 36.44
C SER A 288 5.46 37.49 36.39
N SER A 289 5.93 36.48 37.12
CA SER A 289 5.20 35.25 37.38
C SER A 289 3.94 35.56 38.19
N SER A 290 2.77 35.30 37.62
CA SER A 290 1.54 35.15 38.40
C SER A 290 1.06 33.71 38.23
N ASP A 291 1.04 33.00 39.36
CA ASP A 291 0.49 31.66 39.51
C ASP A 291 -0.99 31.68 39.13
N VAL A 292 -1.34 30.88 38.12
CA VAL A 292 -2.73 30.57 37.79
C VAL A 292 -2.93 29.09 38.10
N GLU A 293 -3.52 28.85 39.26
CA GLU A 293 -4.15 27.59 39.67
C GLU A 293 -5.07 27.09 38.55
N ALA A 294 -4.68 26.02 37.88
CA ALA A 294 -5.54 25.31 36.94
C ALA A 294 -6.44 24.34 37.73
N SER A 295 -7.60 24.84 38.18
CA SER A 295 -8.69 23.99 38.62
C SER A 295 -9.12 23.08 37.47
N SER A 296 -8.98 21.77 37.65
CA SER A 296 -9.52 20.75 36.76
C SER A 296 -11.05 20.74 36.85
N PRO A 297 -11.79 20.73 35.73
CA PRO A 297 -13.18 20.32 35.76
C PRO A 297 -13.28 18.80 35.54
N ASP A 298 -13.70 18.09 36.59
CA ASP A 298 -14.22 16.72 36.52
C ASP A 298 -15.43 16.69 35.57
N VAL A 299 -15.34 15.87 34.53
CA VAL A 299 -16.46 15.62 33.61
C VAL A 299 -17.00 14.22 33.92
N GLU A 300 -17.95 14.18 34.83
CA GLU A 300 -18.85 13.05 35.08
C GLU A 300 -19.69 12.81 33.81
N ALA A 301 -19.31 11.82 32.99
CA ALA A 301 -20.16 11.31 31.92
C ALA A 301 -21.05 10.21 32.50
N SER A 302 -22.28 10.61 32.80
CA SER A 302 -23.40 9.81 33.26
C SER A 302 -23.72 8.69 32.25
N SER A 303 -23.72 7.45 32.73
CA SER A 303 -24.28 6.30 32.01
C SER A 303 -25.80 6.40 32.00
N SER A 304 -26.40 6.74 30.85
CA SER A 304 -27.83 6.58 30.65
C SER A 304 -28.11 5.17 30.11
N ASP A 305 -28.61 4.31 30.98
CA ASP A 305 -29.22 3.04 30.62
C ASP A 305 -30.40 3.27 29.67
N VAL A 306 -30.30 2.70 28.46
CA VAL A 306 -31.42 2.62 27.53
C VAL A 306 -31.93 1.19 27.53
N GLU A 307 -32.92 0.95 28.38
CA GLU A 307 -33.87 -0.15 28.25
C GLU A 307 -34.59 -0.03 26.90
N ALA A 308 -34.33 -0.96 25.98
CA ALA A 308 -35.10 -1.13 24.76
C ALA A 308 -35.56 -2.58 24.66
N SER A 309 -36.76 -2.78 25.20
CA SER A 309 -37.69 -3.88 25.02
C SER A 309 -37.57 -4.62 23.68
N SER A 310 -37.44 -5.94 23.78
CA SER A 310 -37.66 -6.91 22.69
C SER A 310 -39.07 -6.80 22.14
N PRO A 311 -39.28 -6.72 20.81
CA PRO A 311 -40.53 -7.15 20.22
C PRO A 311 -40.44 -8.65 19.88
N ASP A 312 -41.31 -9.44 20.50
CA ASP A 312 -41.61 -10.82 20.11
C ASP A 312 -42.04 -10.86 18.63
N VAL A 313 -41.24 -11.50 17.79
CA VAL A 313 -41.64 -11.84 16.42
C VAL A 313 -41.92 -13.35 16.40
N GLU A 314 -43.22 -13.64 16.41
CA GLU A 314 -43.80 -14.96 16.20
C GLU A 314 -43.20 -15.62 14.94
N ALA A 315 -42.67 -16.83 15.14
CA ALA A 315 -42.29 -17.71 14.07
C ALA A 315 -43.53 -18.14 13.28
N SER A 316 -43.67 -17.64 12.05
CA SER A 316 -44.55 -18.25 11.05
C SER A 316 -43.68 -18.94 10.00
N SER A 317 -43.58 -20.26 10.15
CA SER A 317 -43.09 -21.17 9.12
C SER A 317 -44.03 -21.15 7.91
N PRO A 318 -43.53 -21.04 6.67
CA PRO A 318 -44.25 -21.59 5.54
C PRO A 318 -43.72 -22.99 5.23
N ASP A 319 -44.59 -23.98 5.41
CA ASP A 319 -44.48 -25.32 4.84
C ASP A 319 -44.32 -25.20 3.31
N VAL A 320 -43.24 -25.75 2.77
CA VAL A 320 -43.13 -26.02 1.33
C VAL A 320 -43.00 -27.52 1.17
N GLU A 321 -44.11 -28.11 0.77
CA GLU A 321 -44.23 -29.50 0.36
C GLU A 321 -43.22 -29.85 -0.73
N ALA A 322 -42.52 -30.95 -0.51
CA ALA A 322 -41.89 -31.69 -1.59
C ALA A 322 -42.97 -32.38 -2.42
N SER A 323 -42.91 -32.23 -3.74
CA SER A 323 -43.51 -33.18 -4.68
C SER A 323 -42.55 -33.38 -5.86
N PRO A 324 -42.28 -34.65 -6.26
CA PRO A 324 -41.30 -35.01 -7.29
C PRO A 324 -41.98 -35.18 -8.66
N LEU A 325 -41.32 -34.79 -9.74
CA LEU A 325 -41.68 -35.13 -11.14
C LEU A 325 -40.36 -35.11 -11.93
N GLU A 326 -39.78 -36.27 -12.23
CA GLU A 326 -40.01 -37.11 -13.41
C GLU A 326 -39.27 -36.62 -14.67
N SER A 327 -38.48 -37.56 -15.17
CA SER A 327 -37.72 -37.62 -16.41
C SER A 327 -38.56 -37.34 -17.65
N GLU A 328 -38.00 -36.62 -18.62
CA GLU A 328 -38.26 -36.91 -20.03
C GLU A 328 -36.98 -36.77 -20.88
N ASP A 329 -36.71 -37.85 -21.59
CA ASP A 329 -35.81 -37.99 -22.73
C ASP A 329 -36.12 -36.98 -23.84
N THR A 330 -35.06 -36.41 -24.44
CA THR A 330 -35.08 -36.10 -25.86
C THR A 330 -33.73 -36.46 -26.48
N SER A 331 -33.73 -37.62 -27.15
CA SER A 331 -32.80 -37.96 -28.24
C SER A 331 -33.12 -37.08 -29.48
N ILE A 332 -32.17 -36.68 -30.33
CA ILE A 332 -31.73 -37.27 -31.63
C ILE A 332 -31.21 -36.04 -32.48
N PRO A 333 -30.45 -36.12 -33.60
CA PRO A 333 -29.23 -36.85 -34.04
C PRO A 333 -28.06 -35.83 -34.30
N GLY A 334 -26.79 -36.13 -34.60
CA GLY A 334 -26.17 -37.09 -35.52
C GLY A 334 -25.83 -36.39 -36.86
N GLU A 335 -24.53 -36.24 -37.16
CA GLU A 335 -23.82 -35.93 -38.43
C GLU A 335 -22.53 -35.13 -38.09
N ASP A 336 -21.35 -35.30 -38.66
CA ASP A 336 -20.57 -36.36 -39.32
C ASP A 336 -19.13 -35.79 -39.47
N GLU A 337 -18.17 -36.60 -39.93
CA GLU A 337 -16.81 -36.24 -40.41
C GLU A 337 -15.68 -36.09 -39.34
N THR A 338 -14.85 -37.13 -39.10
CA THR A 338 -13.56 -37.48 -39.76
C THR A 338 -12.47 -36.41 -39.57
N VAL A 339 -11.25 -36.66 -39.06
CA VAL A 339 -10.15 -37.51 -39.57
C VAL A 339 -9.04 -37.66 -38.50
N ALA A 340 -8.29 -38.77 -38.58
CA ALA A 340 -7.05 -39.22 -37.93
C ALA A 340 -5.92 -38.15 -37.76
N GLU A 341 -4.82 -38.26 -37.00
CA GLU A 341 -3.91 -39.34 -36.56
C GLU A 341 -2.82 -38.70 -35.61
N PRO A 342 -1.68 -39.32 -35.23
CA PRO A 342 -1.42 -40.28 -34.15
C PRO A 342 -0.56 -39.74 -32.97
N LEU A 343 -0.48 -40.51 -31.87
CA LEU A 343 0.49 -40.37 -30.78
C LEU A 343 1.64 -41.38 -30.96
N GLU A 344 2.86 -40.87 -31.12
CA GLU A 344 4.15 -41.55 -30.85
C GLU A 344 4.21 -41.87 -29.34
N GLY A 345 4.73 -42.96 -28.80
CA GLY A 345 5.75 -43.91 -29.24
C GLY A 345 6.62 -44.23 -28.02
N GLU A 346 6.14 -45.12 -27.12
CA GLU A 346 6.95 -45.62 -25.99
C GLU A 346 7.86 -46.77 -26.47
N GLY A 347 9.15 -46.47 -26.60
CA GLY A 347 10.19 -47.47 -26.84
C GLY A 347 10.61 -48.16 -25.55
N LYS A 348 10.23 -49.44 -25.40
CA LYS A 348 10.95 -50.44 -24.61
C LYS A 348 11.76 -51.29 -25.58
N GLU A 349 13.07 -51.35 -25.40
CA GLU A 349 13.88 -52.48 -25.83
C GLU A 349 14.99 -52.70 -24.80
N GLY A 350 15.08 -53.96 -24.35
CA GLY A 350 16.25 -54.49 -23.65
C GLY A 350 17.08 -55.34 -24.60
N THR A 351 18.13 -55.96 -24.03
CA THR A 351 18.97 -57.04 -24.60
C THR A 351 19.77 -56.63 -25.86
N GLU A 352 21.02 -57.02 -26.11
CA GLU A 352 21.88 -58.11 -25.66
C GLU A 352 23.32 -57.80 -26.16
N GLU A 353 24.30 -58.37 -25.46
CA GLU A 353 25.56 -58.96 -25.95
C GLU A 353 26.68 -58.19 -26.71
N ASP A 354 27.89 -58.62 -26.31
CA ASP A 354 29.27 -58.50 -26.81
C ASP A 354 30.09 -57.21 -26.65
#